data_AF-A0A1V4SLU7-F1
#
_entry.id   AF-A0A1V4SLU7-F1
#
_cell.length_a   1.000
_cell.length_b   1.000
_cell.length_c   1.000
_cell.angle_alpha   90.00
_cell.angle_beta   90.00
_cell.angle_gamma   90.00
#
_symmetry.space_group_name_H-M   'P 1'
#
loop_
_entity.id
_entity.type
_entity.pdbx_description
1 polymer ?
#
loop_
_entity_poly.entity_id
_entity_poly.type
_entity_poly.pdbx_seq_one_letter_code
_entity_poly.pdbx_strand_id
1 'polypeptide(L)' 'MSTLDNEVKITTYDRLLRAWENSMELVRDYEMYSKRIEDDQVKQVFRKFAEDEGMHATKLREMLLDYRREQ' A
#
# COMPACT_ATOMS: atom_id res chain seq x y z
N MET A 1 -19.67 17.70 -31.67
CA MET A 1 -19.71 17.02 -30.36
C MET A 1 -18.34 16.43 -30.12
N SER A 2 -17.65 16.90 -29.09
CA SER A 2 -16.28 16.46 -28.76
C SER A 2 -16.34 15.09 -28.08
N THR A 3 -15.64 14.09 -28.62
CA THR A 3 -15.56 12.72 -28.11
C THR A 3 -14.64 12.55 -26.89
N LEU A 4 -14.36 13.63 -26.15
CA LEU A 4 -13.35 13.67 -25.08
C LEU A 4 -13.89 13.46 -23.66
N ASP A 5 -15.20 13.27 -23.45
CA ASP A 5 -15.80 13.21 -22.11
C ASP A 5 -15.85 11.80 -21.47
N ASN A 6 -15.25 10.79 -22.12
CA ASN A 6 -15.26 9.38 -21.65
C ASN A 6 -13.89 8.88 -21.14
N GLU A 7 -12.94 9.77 -20.85
CA GLU A 7 -11.63 9.36 -20.36
C GLU A 7 -11.66 9.06 -18.85
N VAL A 8 -11.21 7.86 -18.47
CA VAL A 8 -11.07 7.47 -17.06
C VAL A 8 -9.92 8.27 -16.45
N LYS A 9 -10.24 9.25 -15.61
CA LYS A 9 -9.24 10.05 -14.91
C LYS A 9 -8.87 9.43 -13.57
N ILE A 10 -7.63 8.94 -13.47
CA ILE A 10 -7.07 8.52 -12.19
C ILE A 10 -6.70 9.76 -11.38
N THR A 11 -7.29 9.90 -10.19
CA THR A 11 -7.07 11.02 -9.28
C THR A 11 -5.88 10.79 -8.34
N THR A 12 -5.53 11.79 -7.52
CA THR A 12 -4.58 11.61 -6.42
C THR A 12 -5.13 10.64 -5.37
N TYR A 13 -6.43 10.73 -5.07
CA TYR A 13 -7.10 9.81 -4.14
C TYR A 13 -6.96 8.35 -4.60
N ASP A 14 -7.20 8.07 -5.88
CA ASP A 14 -7.08 6.70 -6.41
C ASP A 14 -5.67 6.14 -6.30
N ARG A 15 -4.65 6.99 -6.50
CA ARG A 15 -3.24 6.60 -6.34
C ARG A 15 -2.89 6.32 -4.89
N LEU A 16 -3.35 7.17 -3.96
CA LEU A 16 -3.16 6.96 -2.53
C LEU A 16 -3.87 5.69 -2.05
N LEU A 17 -5.09 5.43 -2.53
CA LEU A 17 -5.88 4.26 -2.19
C LEU A 17 -5.17 2.99 -2.63
N ARG A 18 -4.75 2.95 -3.91
CA ARG A 18 -4.03 1.81 -4.48
C ARG A 18 -2.69 1.58 -3.79
N ALA A 19 -1.94 2.65 -3.47
CA ALA A 19 -0.68 2.52 -2.76
C ALA A 19 -0.88 1.95 -1.35
N TRP A 20 -1.91 2.42 -0.63
CA TRP A 20 -2.25 1.91 0.70
C TRP A 20 -2.64 0.43 0.67
N GLU A 21 -3.49 0.03 -0.28
CA GLU A 21 -3.89 -1.37 -0.47
C GLU A 21 -2.69 -2.26 -0.79
N ASN A 22 -1.80 -1.81 -1.68
CA ASN A 22 -0.59 -2.55 -2.04
C ASN A 22 0.35 -2.73 -0.83
N SER A 23 0.60 -1.68 -0.03
CA SER A 23 1.43 -1.81 1.17
C SER A 23 0.80 -2.78 2.18
N MET A 24 -0.53 -2.73 2.37
CA MET A 24 -1.24 -3.69 3.22
C MET A 24 -1.14 -5.14 2.71
N GLU A 25 -1.10 -5.34 1.39
CA GLU A 25 -0.89 -6.65 0.77
C GLU A 25 0.54 -7.15 1.03
N LEU A 26 1.55 -6.30 0.84
CA LEU A 26 2.94 -6.62 1.12
C LEU A 26 3.20 -6.95 2.60
N VAL A 27 2.54 -6.25 3.54
CA VAL A 27 2.59 -6.62 4.97
C VAL A 27 2.17 -8.07 5.15
N ARG A 28 1.04 -8.48 4.58
CA ARG A 28 0.51 -9.85 4.72
C ARG A 28 1.44 -10.88 4.08
N ASP A 29 1.96 -10.58 2.90
CA ASP A 29 2.86 -11.47 2.16
C ASP A 29 4.17 -11.66 2.92
N TYR A 30 4.81 -10.57 3.35
CA TYR A 30 6.07 -10.63 4.08
C TYR A 30 5.92 -11.31 5.45
N GLU A 31 4.83 -11.05 6.17
CA GLU A 31 4.51 -11.81 7.37
C GLU A 31 4.36 -13.31 7.09
N MET A 32 3.65 -13.68 6.01
CA MET A 32 3.47 -15.08 5.62
C MET A 32 4.80 -15.74 5.26
N TYR A 33 5.65 -15.07 4.49
CA TYR A 33 6.95 -15.60 4.07
C TYR A 33 7.87 -15.80 5.27
N SER A 34 7.91 -14.84 6.20
CA SER A 34 8.70 -14.98 7.43
C SER A 34 8.27 -16.16 8.32
N LYS A 35 7.04 -16.66 8.17
CA LYS A 35 6.54 -17.83 8.90
C LYS A 35 6.86 -19.16 8.21
N ARG A 36 7.15 -19.15 6.89
CA ARG A 36 7.31 -20.36 6.07
C ARG A 36 8.76 -20.65 5.69
N ILE A 37 9.63 -19.63 5.70
CA ILE A 37 11.03 -19.78 5.32
C ILE A 37 11.85 -20.28 6.51
N GLU A 38 12.70 -21.27 6.28
CA GLU A 38 13.60 -21.83 7.30
C GLU A 38 14.85 -20.98 7.51
N ASP A 39 15.44 -20.44 6.42
CA ASP A 39 16.61 -19.58 6.46
C ASP A 39 16.38 -18.35 7.36
N ASP A 40 17.14 -18.26 8.45
CA ASP A 40 16.93 -17.25 9.47
C ASP A 40 17.29 -15.84 9.01
N GLN A 41 18.27 -15.69 8.11
CA GLN A 41 18.63 -14.38 7.58
C GLN A 41 17.51 -13.85 6.68
N VAL A 42 17.00 -14.67 5.76
CA VAL A 42 15.91 -14.31 4.87
C VAL A 42 14.61 -14.06 5.65
N LYS A 43 14.34 -14.88 6.67
CA LYS A 43 13.21 -14.70 7.59
C LYS A 43 13.23 -13.33 8.28
N GLN A 44 14.38 -12.92 8.81
CA GLN A 44 14.55 -11.62 9.46
C GLN A 44 14.31 -10.46 8.49
N VAL A 45 14.80 -10.58 7.26
CA VAL A 45 14.55 -9.57 6.21
C VAL A 45 13.05 -9.40 5.94
N PHE A 46 12.31 -10.49 5.75
CA PHE A 46 10.86 -10.40 5.54
C PHE A 46 10.10 -9.84 6.74
N ARG A 47 10.51 -10.16 7.98
CA ARG A 47 9.92 -9.50 9.16
C ARG A 47 10.12 -8.00 9.12
N LYS A 48 11.34 -7.55 8.81
CA LYS A 48 11.65 -6.13 8.74
C LYS A 48 10.84 -5.43 7.64
N PHE A 49 10.70 -6.05 6.48
CA PHE A 49 9.90 -5.50 5.39
C PHE A 49 8.42 -5.43 5.74
N ALA A 50 7.87 -6.41 6.48
CA ALA A 50 6.49 -6.33 6.96
C ALA A 50 6.27 -5.13 7.89
N GLU A 51 7.21 -4.86 8.80
CA GLU A 51 7.15 -3.68 9.68
C GLU A 51 7.23 -2.38 8.88
N ASP A 52 8.17 -2.28 7.93
CA ASP A 52 8.38 -1.08 7.13
C ASP A 52 7.17 -0.77 6.24
N GLU A 53 6.58 -1.80 5.60
CA GLU A 53 5.34 -1.64 4.83
C GLU A 53 4.14 -1.30 5.72
N GLY A 54 4.12 -1.76 6.96
CA GLY A 54 3.12 -1.34 7.95
C GLY A 54 3.21 0.16 8.26
N MET A 55 4.44 0.71 8.34
CA MET A 55 4.65 2.16 8.49
C MET A 55 4.23 2.91 7.23
N HIS A 56 4.57 2.40 6.04
CA HIS A 56 4.14 2.99 4.77
C HIS A 56 2.61 3.03 4.66
N ALA A 57 1.93 1.91 4.95
CA ALA A 57 0.48 1.81 4.94
C ALA A 57 -0.17 2.79 5.92
N THR A 58 0.39 2.95 7.13
CA THR A 58 -0.10 3.91 8.13
C THR A 58 -0.06 5.34 7.58
N LYS A 59 1.08 5.75 7.03
CA LYS A 59 1.26 7.09 6.47
C LYS A 59 0.34 7.35 5.27
N LEU A 60 0.19 6.37 4.37
CA LEU A 60 -0.71 6.49 3.22
C LEU A 60 -2.18 6.59 3.66
N ARG A 61 -2.57 5.85 4.71
CA ARG A 61 -3.91 5.95 5.30
C ARG A 61 -4.18 7.31 5.91
N GLU A 62 -3.22 7.90 6.61
CA GLU A 62 -3.34 9.26 7.15
C GLU A 62 -3.58 10.27 6.02
N MET A 63 -2.77 10.21 4.95
CA MET A 63 -2.94 11.07 3.76
C MET A 63 -4.31 10.87 3.09
N LEU A 64 -4.82 9.62 3.01
CA LEU A 64 -6.16 9.35 2.49
C LEU A 64 -7.26 10.02 3.32
N LEU A 65 -7.12 10.00 4.65
CA LEU A 65 -8.07 10.62 5.55
C LEU A 65 -8.03 12.15 5.47
N ASP A 66 -6.84 12.74 5.33
CA ASP A 66 -6.66 14.17 5.09
C ASP A 66 -7.32 14.58 3.78
N TYR A 67 -7.01 13.88 2.68
CA TYR A 67 -7.55 14.19 1.36
C TYR A 67 -9.08 14.12 1.31
N ARG A 68 -9.69 13.20 2.08
CA ARG A 68 -11.16 13.10 2.19
C ARG A 68 -11.77 14.27 2.98
N ARG A 69 -11.04 14.84 3.95
CA ARG A 69 -11.54 15.97 4.77
C ARG A 69 -11.50 17.30 4.03
N GLU A 70 -10.59 17.45 3.07
CA GLU A 70 -10.38 18.68 2.30
C GLU A 70 -11.28 18.79 1.06
N GLN A 71 -12.03 17.73 0.72
CA GLN A 71 -13.03 17.68 -0.36
C GLN A 71 -14.43 17.85 0.21
#